data_AF-A0A661AE89-F1
#
_entry.id   AF-A0A661AE89-F1
#
_cell.length_a   1.000
_cell.length_b   1.000
_cell.length_c   1.000
_cell.angle_alpha   90.00
_cell.angle_beta   90.00
_cell.angle_gamma   90.00
#
_symmetry.space_group_name_H-M   'P 1'
#
loop_
_entity.id
_entity.type
_entity.pdbx_description
1 polymer ?
#
loop_
_entity_poly.entity_id
_entity_poly.type
_entity_poly.pdbx_seq_one_letter_code
_entity_poly.pdbx_strand_id
1 'polypeptide(L)'
;MKRLKETLEFDSLLEEVARFSLSEAGKRGCLELKPLRDINEVKDEFERLKEVDSVVEDIPLFSGLDWIPDFLTSEVLEPGHLLKIARLLEYTEELLEYLKKKDVLPFLKVALLPLLDLKSEIMECIDDEGAIKEDATPELKRLFNESRSIEGKIKQVVERFLEEHGDVLQEKIITQRLGRNVVPVKKGFASGIDGVVVDISRSGETAFIEPMEAVYLNNRLTETRIEIEREKHRILIHLTSIVKSHREEILSNFHTVLYLDTIIARLRFMKKYGGILPEIQDERVAFSFKKIRHPLLVLKGFAVPQDISLG
;
A
#
# COMPACT_ATOMS: atom_id res chain seq x y z
N MET A 1 -9.05 17.03 -30.15
CA MET A 1 -8.39 15.93 -29.40
C MET A 1 -9.17 14.63 -29.48
N LYS A 2 -10.48 14.65 -29.18
CA LYS A 2 -11.38 13.48 -29.30
C LYS A 2 -11.29 12.76 -30.65
N ARG A 3 -11.46 13.48 -31.76
CA ARG A 3 -11.37 12.94 -33.13
C ARG A 3 -10.03 12.25 -33.46
N LEU A 4 -8.90 12.76 -32.96
CA LEU A 4 -7.57 12.16 -33.19
C LEU A 4 -7.43 10.83 -32.45
N LYS A 5 -7.84 10.80 -31.17
CA LYS A 5 -7.80 9.58 -30.35
C LYS A 5 -8.69 8.48 -30.93
N GLU A 6 -9.89 8.85 -31.38
CA GLU A 6 -10.83 7.92 -32.03
C GLU A 6 -10.29 7.40 -33.37
N THR A 7 -9.76 8.27 -34.25
CA THR A 7 -9.21 7.85 -35.55
C THR A 7 -8.02 6.92 -35.43
N LEU A 8 -7.16 7.12 -34.42
CA LEU A 8 -5.96 6.32 -34.21
C LEU A 8 -6.17 5.10 -33.30
N GLU A 9 -7.40 4.87 -32.82
CA GLU A 9 -7.69 3.87 -31.78
C GLU A 9 -6.71 4.01 -30.59
N PHE A 10 -6.36 5.25 -30.24
CA PHE A 10 -5.22 5.56 -29.37
C PHE A 10 -5.43 5.02 -27.96
N ASP A 11 -6.65 5.13 -27.42
CA ASP A 11 -6.95 4.63 -26.08
C ASP A 11 -6.83 3.09 -26.02
N SER A 12 -7.21 2.37 -27.08
CA SER A 12 -6.99 0.91 -27.19
C SER A 12 -5.51 0.54 -27.28
N LEU A 13 -4.68 1.38 -27.92
CA LEU A 13 -3.23 1.20 -27.89
C LEU A 13 -2.67 1.41 -26.47
N LEU A 14 -3.14 2.43 -25.76
CA LEU A 14 -2.72 2.69 -24.38
C LEU A 14 -3.08 1.54 -23.45
N GLU A 15 -4.24 0.88 -23.62
CA GLU A 15 -4.60 -0.33 -22.87
C GLU A 15 -3.57 -1.46 -23.07
N GLU A 16 -3.06 -1.62 -24.28
CA GLU A 16 -2.08 -2.65 -24.62
C GLU A 16 -0.67 -2.28 -24.12
N VAL A 17 -0.31 -0.99 -24.12
CA VAL A 17 0.92 -0.50 -23.50
C VAL A 17 0.87 -0.64 -21.97
N ALA A 18 -0.27 -0.31 -21.36
CA ALA A 18 -0.45 -0.34 -19.91
C ALA A 18 -0.29 -1.74 -19.31
N ARG A 19 -0.44 -2.81 -20.11
CA ARG A 19 -0.15 -4.20 -19.68
C ARG A 19 1.34 -4.46 -19.42
N PHE A 20 2.22 -3.57 -19.84
CA PHE A 20 3.66 -3.66 -19.61
C PHE A 20 4.14 -2.83 -18.41
N SER A 21 3.23 -2.12 -17.74
CA SER A 21 3.58 -1.39 -16.50
C SER A 21 3.97 -2.37 -15.40
N LEU A 22 4.75 -1.87 -14.45
CA LEU A 22 5.20 -2.61 -13.29
C LEU A 22 4.14 -2.60 -12.18
N SER A 23 3.34 -1.54 -12.11
CA SER A 23 2.37 -1.30 -11.04
C SER A 23 0.97 -0.94 -11.57
N GLU A 24 -0.03 -0.99 -10.69
CA GLU A 24 -1.39 -0.51 -10.99
C GLU A 24 -1.42 1.01 -11.18
N ALA A 25 -0.59 1.77 -10.44
CA ALA A 25 -0.44 3.20 -10.68
C ALA A 25 0.17 3.46 -12.07
N GLY A 26 1.21 2.72 -12.47
CA GLY A 26 1.81 2.77 -13.80
C GLY A 26 0.82 2.47 -14.91
N LYS A 27 -0.03 1.46 -14.72
CA LYS A 27 -1.12 1.13 -15.65
C LYS A 27 -2.05 2.32 -15.85
N ARG A 28 -2.49 2.95 -14.75
CA ARG A 28 -3.31 4.18 -14.80
C ARG A 28 -2.56 5.32 -15.48
N GLY A 29 -1.28 5.53 -15.16
CA GLY A 29 -0.43 6.53 -15.80
C GLY A 29 -0.33 6.35 -17.31
N CYS A 30 -0.16 5.12 -17.79
CA CYS A 30 -0.16 4.80 -19.22
C CYS A 30 -1.49 5.16 -19.89
N LEU A 31 -2.63 4.87 -19.26
CA LEU A 31 -3.96 5.20 -19.79
C LEU A 31 -4.23 6.71 -19.83
N GLU A 32 -3.56 7.49 -18.98
CA GLU A 32 -3.68 8.95 -18.93
C GLU A 32 -2.78 9.68 -19.93
N LEU A 33 -1.90 8.97 -20.65
CA LEU A 33 -1.02 9.54 -21.67
C LEU A 33 -1.80 10.26 -22.78
N LYS A 34 -1.20 11.34 -23.28
CA LYS A 34 -1.77 12.17 -24.35
C LYS A 34 -0.72 12.45 -25.41
N PRO A 35 -1.12 12.58 -26.69
CA PRO A 35 -0.20 13.03 -27.72
C PRO A 35 0.34 14.43 -27.39
N LEU A 36 1.68 14.55 -27.39
CA LEU A 36 2.38 15.83 -27.27
C LEU A 36 2.15 16.68 -28.54
N ARG A 37 2.21 17.99 -28.39
CA ARG A 37 1.95 18.94 -29.49
C ARG A 37 3.10 19.89 -29.78
N ASP A 38 3.99 20.07 -28.82
CA ASP A 38 5.23 20.81 -29.03
C ASP A 38 6.32 19.84 -29.50
N ILE A 39 7.03 20.20 -30.57
CA ILE A 39 8.09 19.36 -31.12
C ILE A 39 9.28 19.23 -30.16
N ASN A 40 9.54 20.24 -29.33
CA ASN A 40 10.60 20.21 -28.34
C ASN A 40 10.25 19.22 -27.22
N GLU A 41 8.99 19.22 -26.76
CA GLU A 41 8.51 18.22 -25.79
C GLU A 41 8.66 16.79 -26.33
N VAL A 42 8.40 16.57 -27.63
CA VAL A 42 8.60 15.25 -28.26
C VAL A 42 10.08 14.88 -28.32
N LYS A 43 10.96 15.82 -28.67
CA LYS A 43 12.42 15.60 -28.71
C LYS A 43 12.93 15.21 -27.31
N ASP A 44 12.57 15.98 -26.29
CA ASP A 44 12.94 15.69 -24.89
C ASP A 44 12.41 14.33 -24.43
N GLU A 45 11.17 13.98 -24.78
CA GLU A 45 10.56 12.69 -24.44
C GLU A 45 11.30 11.51 -25.11
N PHE A 46 11.74 11.67 -26.35
CA PHE A 46 12.51 10.65 -27.06
C PHE A 46 13.92 10.50 -26.48
N GLU A 47 14.55 11.59 -26.05
CA GLU A 47 15.84 11.53 -25.35
C GLU A 47 15.71 10.76 -24.04
N ARG A 48 14.69 11.07 -23.23
CA ARG A 48 14.43 10.33 -21.97
C ARG A 48 14.18 8.85 -22.20
N LEU A 49 13.41 8.49 -23.24
CA LEU A 49 13.20 7.09 -23.63
C LEU A 49 14.52 6.39 -23.97
N LYS A 50 15.39 7.03 -24.75
CA LYS A 50 16.71 6.47 -25.11
C LYS A 50 17.61 6.30 -23.89
N GLU A 51 17.65 7.32 -23.02
CA GLU A 51 18.43 7.27 -21.80
C GLU A 51 17.97 6.11 -20.91
N VAL A 52 16.66 5.96 -20.68
CA VAL A 52 16.12 4.86 -19.87
C VAL A 52 16.32 3.51 -20.54
N ASP A 53 16.14 3.41 -21.86
CA ASP A 53 16.37 2.16 -22.61
C ASP A 53 17.79 1.61 -22.45
N SER A 54 18.78 2.51 -22.34
CA SER A 54 20.18 2.15 -22.14
C SER A 54 20.46 1.44 -20.80
N VAL A 55 19.54 1.57 -19.83
CA VAL A 55 19.70 1.03 -18.46
C VAL A 55 18.52 0.18 -17.99
N VAL A 56 17.49 -0.01 -18.81
CA VAL A 56 16.20 -0.61 -18.40
C VAL A 56 16.30 -2.05 -17.89
N GLU A 57 17.36 -2.78 -18.28
CA GLU A 57 17.62 -4.14 -17.80
C GLU A 57 18.28 -4.17 -16.41
N ASP A 58 18.95 -3.09 -16.01
CA ASP A 58 19.75 -2.99 -14.77
C ASP A 58 19.12 -2.09 -13.70
N ILE A 59 18.16 -1.23 -14.09
CA ILE A 59 17.54 -0.26 -13.18
C ILE A 59 16.66 -0.97 -12.13
N PRO A 60 16.69 -0.57 -10.85
CA PRO A 60 15.78 -1.10 -9.84
C PRO A 60 14.32 -0.97 -10.29
N LEU A 61 13.58 -2.07 -10.23
CA LEU A 61 12.17 -2.10 -10.63
C LEU A 61 11.27 -2.07 -9.40
N PHE A 62 10.18 -1.31 -9.49
CA PHE A 62 9.18 -1.22 -8.43
C PHE A 62 7.78 -1.52 -8.94
N SER A 63 7.23 -2.65 -8.51
CA SER A 63 5.85 -3.06 -8.84
C SER A 63 4.82 -2.63 -7.79
N GLY A 64 5.27 -2.16 -6.63
CA GLY A 64 4.42 -1.82 -5.48
C GLY A 64 3.86 -0.40 -5.48
N LEU A 65 3.91 0.33 -6.60
CA LEU A 65 3.42 1.71 -6.63
C LEU A 65 1.89 1.76 -6.62
N ASP A 66 1.35 2.22 -5.50
CA ASP A 66 -0.06 2.56 -5.33
C ASP A 66 -0.36 4.01 -5.74
N TRP A 67 -1.65 4.31 -5.99
CA TRP A 67 -2.09 5.66 -6.31
C TRP A 67 -2.18 6.55 -5.05
N ILE A 68 -1.03 7.03 -4.60
CA ILE A 68 -0.88 7.85 -3.38
C ILE A 68 -1.78 9.09 -3.32
N PRO A 69 -2.02 9.84 -4.41
CA PRO A 69 -2.84 11.06 -4.35
C PRO A 69 -4.25 10.84 -3.77
N ASP A 70 -4.84 9.64 -3.94
CA ASP A 70 -6.23 9.38 -3.54
C ASP A 70 -6.41 9.39 -2.01
N PHE A 71 -5.39 8.94 -1.25
CA PHE A 71 -5.49 8.88 0.21
C PHE A 71 -4.72 9.99 0.93
N LEU A 72 -3.82 10.71 0.24
CA LEU A 72 -3.01 11.78 0.84
C LEU A 72 -3.86 12.99 1.30
N THR A 73 -5.12 13.07 0.88
CA THR A 73 -6.09 14.08 1.33
C THR A 73 -6.82 13.71 2.62
N SER A 74 -6.63 12.49 3.13
CA SER A 74 -7.32 12.01 4.33
C SER A 74 -6.97 12.84 5.57
N GLU A 75 -7.91 13.01 6.49
CA GLU A 75 -7.64 13.70 7.76
C GLU A 75 -6.61 12.96 8.61
N VAL A 76 -6.79 11.64 8.72
CA VAL A 76 -5.87 10.69 9.36
C VAL A 76 -5.57 9.59 8.36
N LEU A 77 -4.29 9.30 8.15
CA LEU A 77 -3.85 8.19 7.31
C LEU A 77 -3.95 6.88 8.08
N GLU A 78 -4.48 5.86 7.43
CA GLU A 78 -4.47 4.49 7.95
C GLU A 78 -3.05 3.89 7.86
N PRO A 79 -2.73 2.90 8.70
CA PRO A 79 -1.44 2.18 8.67
C PRO A 79 -1.00 1.73 7.26
N GLY A 80 -1.94 1.18 6.47
CA GLY A 80 -1.66 0.74 5.10
C GLY A 80 -1.28 1.88 4.15
N HIS A 81 -1.84 3.09 4.34
CA HIS A 81 -1.44 4.26 3.56
C HIS A 81 -0.01 4.69 3.88
N LEU A 82 0.36 4.67 5.17
CA LEU A 82 1.71 5.00 5.62
C LEU A 82 2.73 4.00 5.07
N LEU A 83 2.43 2.71 5.10
CA LEU A 83 3.29 1.68 4.53
C LEU A 83 3.54 1.89 3.01
N LYS A 84 2.50 2.27 2.26
CA LYS A 84 2.63 2.58 0.82
C LYS A 84 3.57 3.76 0.57
N ILE A 85 3.50 4.79 1.41
CA ILE A 85 4.43 5.92 1.36
C ILE A 85 5.85 5.45 1.69
N ALA A 86 6.04 4.67 2.76
CA ALA A 86 7.35 4.14 3.13
C ALA A 86 8.00 3.33 2.00
N ARG A 87 7.23 2.47 1.32
CA ARG A 87 7.71 1.70 0.15
C ARG A 87 8.12 2.58 -1.03
N LEU A 88 7.37 3.66 -1.31
CA LEU A 88 7.79 4.64 -2.31
C LEU A 88 9.13 5.29 -1.93
N LEU A 89 9.30 5.66 -0.66
CA LEU A 89 10.53 6.31 -0.20
C LEU A 89 11.73 5.35 -0.17
N GLU A 90 11.51 4.10 0.21
CA GLU A 90 12.51 3.02 0.13
C GLU A 90 12.98 2.82 -1.33
N TYR A 91 12.04 2.70 -2.27
CA TYR A 91 12.40 2.61 -3.69
C TYR A 91 13.08 3.88 -4.20
N THR A 92 12.65 5.05 -3.73
CA THR A 92 13.28 6.33 -4.11
C THR A 92 14.75 6.38 -3.69
N GLU A 93 15.07 5.88 -2.50
CA GLU A 93 16.44 5.77 -2.01
C GLU A 93 17.27 4.79 -2.86
N GLU A 94 16.76 3.57 -3.08
CA GLU A 94 17.43 2.56 -3.91
C GLU A 94 17.71 3.08 -5.33
N LEU A 95 16.71 3.73 -5.93
CA LEU A 95 16.83 4.34 -7.25
C LEU A 95 17.88 5.45 -7.23
N LEU A 96 17.86 6.36 -6.25
CA LEU A 96 18.86 7.42 -6.13
C LEU A 96 20.29 6.87 -5.97
N GLU A 97 20.47 5.78 -5.21
CA GLU A 97 21.77 5.12 -5.07
C GLU A 97 22.26 4.56 -6.42
N TYR A 98 21.38 3.85 -7.13
CA TYR A 98 21.66 3.34 -8.47
C TYR A 98 22.05 4.47 -9.44
N LEU A 99 21.25 5.53 -9.50
CA LEU A 99 21.45 6.66 -10.39
C LEU A 99 22.79 7.36 -10.11
N LYS A 100 23.14 7.57 -8.84
CA LYS A 100 24.43 8.15 -8.43
C LYS A 100 25.60 7.27 -8.84
N LYS A 101 25.51 5.96 -8.61
CA LYS A 101 26.57 4.99 -8.90
C LYS A 101 26.86 4.85 -10.40
N LYS A 102 25.81 4.86 -11.24
CA LYS A 102 25.93 4.69 -12.69
C LYS A 102 26.13 5.99 -13.46
N ASP A 103 25.91 7.13 -12.80
CA ASP A 103 25.90 8.46 -13.38
C ASP A 103 24.94 8.64 -14.58
N VAL A 104 23.70 8.17 -14.44
CA VAL A 104 22.67 8.16 -15.51
C VAL A 104 21.39 8.89 -15.09
N LEU A 105 20.50 9.15 -16.06
CA LEU A 105 19.16 9.72 -15.88
C LEU A 105 19.14 10.97 -14.96
N PRO A 106 19.86 12.04 -15.32
CA PRO A 106 19.96 13.24 -14.48
C PRO A 106 18.60 13.87 -14.16
N PHE A 107 17.61 13.74 -15.06
CA PHE A 107 16.25 14.25 -14.83
C PHE A 107 15.56 13.58 -13.63
N LEU A 108 15.81 12.29 -13.36
CA LEU A 108 15.28 11.60 -12.18
C LEU A 108 16.01 12.04 -10.92
N LYS A 109 17.34 12.18 -10.97
CA LYS A 109 18.15 12.58 -9.81
C LYS A 109 17.73 13.92 -9.22
N VAL A 110 17.36 14.88 -10.09
CA VAL A 110 16.96 16.23 -9.68
C VAL A 110 15.54 16.24 -9.09
N ALA A 111 14.67 15.34 -9.54
CA ALA A 111 13.26 15.32 -9.14
C ALA A 111 12.98 14.48 -7.87
N LEU A 112 13.82 13.48 -7.59
CA LEU A 112 13.66 12.55 -6.46
C LEU A 112 14.25 13.09 -5.16
N LEU A 113 13.50 12.94 -4.08
CA LEU A 113 13.85 13.39 -2.73
C LEU A 113 13.78 12.20 -1.77
N PRO A 114 14.87 11.81 -1.08
CA PRO A 114 14.89 10.54 -0.34
C PRO A 114 14.02 10.53 0.93
N LEU A 115 13.80 11.68 1.57
CA LEU A 115 12.99 11.85 2.79
C LEU A 115 13.29 10.77 3.87
N LEU A 116 14.58 10.54 4.16
CA LEU A 116 15.06 9.44 4.99
C LEU A 116 14.47 9.44 6.41
N ASP A 117 14.33 10.63 7.02
CA ASP A 117 13.78 10.78 8.36
C ASP A 117 12.29 10.36 8.38
N LEU A 118 11.50 10.84 7.42
CA LEU A 118 10.08 10.46 7.28
C LEU A 118 9.93 8.96 7.06
N LYS A 119 10.75 8.38 6.17
CA LYS A 119 10.74 6.94 5.90
C LYS A 119 11.01 6.15 7.19
N SER A 120 12.05 6.54 7.93
CA SER A 120 12.45 5.88 9.17
C SER A 120 11.36 5.99 10.24
N GLU A 121 10.77 7.17 10.45
CA GLU A 121 9.68 7.40 11.40
C GLU A 121 8.47 6.49 11.10
N ILE A 122 8.08 6.37 9.82
CA ILE A 122 6.99 5.47 9.43
C ILE A 122 7.37 4.01 9.70
N MET A 123 8.57 3.59 9.29
CA MET A 123 9.04 2.21 9.43
C MET A 123 9.29 1.80 10.90
N GLU A 124 9.58 2.74 11.79
CA GLU A 124 9.67 2.47 13.23
C GLU A 124 8.30 2.20 13.85
N CYS A 125 7.24 2.80 13.30
CA CYS A 125 5.88 2.65 13.82
C CYS A 125 5.04 1.57 13.13
N ILE A 126 5.27 1.34 11.84
CA ILE A 126 4.45 0.48 10.98
C ILE A 126 5.26 -0.73 10.53
N ASP A 127 4.68 -1.93 10.60
CA ASP A 127 5.30 -3.16 10.13
C ASP A 127 5.01 -3.44 8.64
N ASP A 128 5.62 -4.52 8.12
CA ASP A 128 5.53 -4.90 6.72
C ASP A 128 4.14 -5.38 6.29
N GLU A 129 3.28 -5.73 7.26
CA GLU A 129 1.88 -6.11 7.06
C GLU A 129 0.94 -4.90 7.09
N GLY A 130 1.46 -3.72 7.46
CA GLY A 130 0.68 -2.50 7.55
C GLY A 130 -0.10 -2.41 8.85
N ALA A 131 0.43 -2.95 9.95
CA ALA A 131 -0.08 -2.74 11.31
C ALA A 131 0.87 -1.85 12.12
N ILE A 132 0.34 -1.23 13.18
CA ILE A 132 1.16 -0.47 14.12
C ILE A 132 1.89 -1.45 15.03
N LYS A 133 3.22 -1.36 15.08
CA LYS A 133 4.07 -2.19 15.92
C LYS A 133 3.73 -1.98 17.39
N GLU A 134 3.71 -3.05 18.18
CA GLU A 134 3.44 -2.97 19.62
C GLU A 134 4.45 -2.08 20.37
N ASP A 135 5.67 -1.97 19.83
CA ASP A 135 6.76 -1.17 20.37
C ASP A 135 7.01 0.14 19.61
N ALA A 136 6.07 0.56 18.76
CA ALA A 136 6.12 1.85 18.06
C ALA A 136 6.35 3.03 19.02
N THR A 137 5.82 2.95 20.25
CA THR A 137 6.16 3.89 21.32
C THR A 137 6.43 3.15 22.64
N PRO A 138 7.23 3.73 23.55
CA PRO A 138 7.41 3.18 24.90
C PRO A 138 6.09 3.00 25.66
N GLU A 139 5.13 3.91 25.45
CA GLU A 139 3.81 3.84 26.08
C GLU A 139 2.96 2.71 25.51
N LEU A 140 2.92 2.55 24.19
CA LEU A 140 2.21 1.44 23.55
C LEU A 140 2.78 0.10 24.02
N LYS A 141 4.11 -0.03 24.07
CA LYS A 141 4.80 -1.21 24.59
C LYS A 141 4.42 -1.50 26.04
N ARG A 142 4.36 -0.47 26.88
CA ARG A 142 3.94 -0.58 28.29
C ARG A 142 2.51 -1.11 28.39
N LEU A 143 1.59 -0.57 27.60
CA LEU A 143 0.18 -0.97 27.58
C LEU A 143 -0.02 -2.41 27.09
N PHE A 144 0.69 -2.85 26.04
CA PHE A 144 0.65 -4.25 25.59
C PHE A 144 1.18 -5.21 26.66
N ASN A 145 2.27 -4.85 27.35
CA ASN A 145 2.80 -5.66 28.45
C ASN A 145 1.86 -5.70 29.66
N GLU A 146 1.21 -4.58 29.98
CA GLU A 146 0.17 -4.51 31.01
C GLU A 146 -1.02 -5.41 30.65
N SER A 147 -1.51 -5.34 29.42
CA SER A 147 -2.58 -6.21 28.90
C SER A 147 -2.23 -7.69 29.04
N ARG A 148 -1.04 -8.11 28.58
CA ARG A 148 -0.58 -9.50 28.71
C ARG A 148 -0.46 -9.95 30.17
N SER A 149 0.02 -9.08 31.05
CA SER A 149 0.14 -9.36 32.49
C SER A 149 -1.24 -9.54 33.14
N ILE A 150 -2.21 -8.69 32.81
CA ILE A 150 -3.58 -8.79 33.32
C ILE A 150 -4.25 -10.07 32.78
N GLU A 151 -4.10 -10.37 31.50
CA GLU A 151 -4.63 -11.61 30.90
C GLU A 151 -4.08 -12.86 31.59
N GLY A 152 -2.78 -12.89 31.89
CA GLY A 152 -2.16 -13.98 32.65
C GLY A 152 -2.76 -14.13 34.06
N LYS A 153 -3.02 -13.02 34.76
CA LYS A 153 -3.67 -13.04 36.09
C LYS A 153 -5.12 -13.51 36.01
N ILE A 154 -5.89 -13.03 35.03
CA ILE A 154 -7.28 -13.48 34.82
C ILE A 154 -7.31 -14.98 34.58
N LYS A 155 -6.41 -15.48 33.73
CA LYS A 155 -6.30 -16.92 33.45
C LYS A 155 -6.06 -17.71 34.74
N GLN A 156 -5.11 -17.30 35.59
CA GLN A 156 -4.83 -17.98 36.87
C GLN A 156 -6.04 -17.97 37.81
N VAL A 157 -6.76 -16.85 37.91
CA VAL A 157 -7.97 -16.73 38.74
C VAL A 157 -9.06 -17.67 38.23
N VAL A 158 -9.28 -17.69 36.92
CA VAL A 158 -10.31 -18.54 36.31
C VAL A 158 -9.92 -20.03 36.41
N GLU A 159 -8.66 -20.39 36.22
CA GLU A 159 -8.18 -21.77 36.39
C GLU A 159 -8.39 -22.27 37.83
N ARG A 160 -8.04 -21.47 38.83
CA ARG A 160 -8.33 -21.79 40.23
C ARG A 160 -9.82 -21.96 40.49
N PHE A 161 -10.63 -21.05 39.95
CA PHE A 161 -12.08 -21.14 40.05
C PHE A 161 -12.61 -22.46 39.44
N LEU A 162 -12.09 -22.87 38.27
CA LEU A 162 -12.47 -24.11 37.60
C LEU A 162 -12.12 -25.36 38.43
N GLU A 163 -10.99 -25.34 39.14
CA GLU A 163 -10.56 -26.42 40.03
C GLU A 163 -11.46 -26.51 41.28
N GLU A 164 -11.75 -25.39 41.92
CA GLU A 164 -12.56 -25.31 43.14
C GLU A 164 -14.04 -25.64 42.89
N HIS A 165 -14.58 -25.30 41.71
CA HIS A 165 -16.01 -25.39 41.40
C HIS A 165 -16.33 -26.47 40.35
N GLY A 166 -15.49 -27.49 40.23
CA GLY A 166 -15.56 -28.50 39.17
C GLY A 166 -16.94 -29.17 38.98
N ASP A 167 -17.69 -29.38 40.05
CA ASP A 167 -18.95 -30.15 40.04
C ASP A 167 -20.15 -29.35 39.50
N VAL A 168 -20.09 -28.02 39.63
CA VAL A 168 -21.17 -27.11 39.23
C VAL A 168 -21.01 -26.57 37.81
N LEU A 169 -19.86 -26.81 37.19
CA LEU A 169 -19.58 -26.41 35.81
C LEU A 169 -20.31 -27.29 34.81
N GLN A 170 -20.72 -26.69 33.69
CA GLN A 170 -21.18 -27.41 32.52
C GLN A 170 -20.00 -28.08 31.82
N GLU A 171 -18.91 -27.33 31.62
CA GLU A 171 -17.65 -27.78 31.03
C GLU A 171 -16.48 -27.11 31.75
N LYS A 172 -15.37 -27.83 31.92
CA LYS A 172 -14.15 -27.31 32.56
C LYS A 172 -13.28 -26.56 31.55
N ILE A 173 -13.81 -25.49 30.98
CA ILE A 173 -13.12 -24.66 30.01
C ILE A 173 -13.24 -23.18 30.36
N ILE A 174 -12.20 -22.42 30.02
CA ILE A 174 -12.27 -20.96 29.96
C ILE A 174 -12.87 -20.60 28.61
N THR A 175 -13.92 -19.78 28.62
CA THR A 175 -14.50 -19.25 27.37
C THR A 175 -14.54 -17.73 27.45
N GLN A 176 -14.65 -17.09 26.28
CA GLN A 176 -14.84 -15.65 26.19
C GLN A 176 -16.29 -15.33 25.82
N ARG A 177 -16.93 -14.42 26.57
CA ARG A 177 -18.24 -13.85 26.24
C ARG A 177 -18.18 -12.33 26.33
N LEU A 178 -18.65 -11.65 25.28
CA LEU A 178 -18.64 -10.19 25.22
C LEU A 178 -17.25 -9.59 25.55
N GLY A 179 -16.18 -10.26 25.11
CA GLY A 179 -14.80 -9.85 25.38
C GLY A 179 -14.25 -10.20 26.78
N ARG A 180 -15.06 -10.77 27.67
CA ARG A 180 -14.70 -11.12 29.06
C ARG A 180 -14.42 -12.60 29.21
N ASN A 181 -13.44 -12.95 30.02
CA ASN A 181 -13.17 -14.35 30.37
C ASN A 181 -14.19 -14.84 31.39
N VAL A 182 -14.89 -15.91 31.07
CA VAL A 182 -16.01 -16.45 31.84
C VAL A 182 -15.94 -17.98 31.90
N VAL A 183 -16.67 -18.54 32.85
CA VAL A 183 -16.81 -19.99 33.04
C VAL A 183 -18.26 -20.43 32.79
N PRO A 184 -18.48 -21.56 32.11
CA PRO A 184 -19.83 -22.07 31.87
C PRO A 184 -20.32 -22.86 33.09
N VAL A 185 -21.29 -22.30 33.81
CA VAL A 185 -21.91 -22.89 35.01
C VAL A 185 -23.28 -23.46 34.66
N LYS A 186 -23.63 -24.63 35.21
CA LYS A 186 -24.99 -25.19 35.11
C LYS A 186 -25.98 -24.21 35.74
N LYS A 187 -27.05 -23.84 35.03
CA LYS A 187 -27.99 -22.79 35.49
C LYS A 187 -28.55 -23.02 36.90
N GLY A 188 -28.78 -24.28 37.29
CA GLY A 188 -29.27 -24.62 38.63
C GLY A 188 -28.33 -24.24 39.78
N PHE A 189 -27.04 -24.07 39.49
CA PHE A 189 -26.01 -23.70 40.47
C PHE A 189 -25.54 -22.25 40.34
N ALA A 190 -25.99 -21.53 39.31
CA ALA A 190 -25.52 -20.18 38.98
C ALA A 190 -25.73 -19.17 40.13
N SER A 191 -26.82 -19.27 40.88
CA SER A 191 -27.12 -18.36 42.00
C SER A 191 -26.24 -18.55 43.23
N GLY A 192 -25.54 -19.70 43.32
CA GLY A 192 -24.63 -20.02 44.43
C GLY A 192 -23.18 -19.68 44.14
N ILE A 193 -22.87 -19.21 42.92
CA ILE A 193 -21.53 -18.80 42.53
C ILE A 193 -21.32 -17.32 42.83
N ASP A 194 -20.19 -16.99 43.45
CA ASP A 194 -19.77 -15.59 43.61
C ASP A 194 -19.17 -15.05 42.30
N GLY A 195 -20.03 -14.42 41.51
CA GLY A 195 -19.65 -13.89 40.21
C GLY A 195 -20.78 -13.15 39.50
N VAL A 196 -20.44 -12.57 38.36
CA VAL A 196 -21.37 -11.81 37.53
C VAL A 196 -21.79 -12.65 36.33
N VAL A 197 -23.11 -12.83 36.14
CA VAL A 197 -23.63 -13.48 34.93
C VAL A 197 -23.44 -12.53 33.75
N VAL A 198 -22.59 -12.91 32.80
CA VAL A 198 -22.27 -12.12 31.60
C VAL A 198 -23.22 -12.46 30.46
N ASP A 199 -23.54 -13.74 30.28
CA ASP A 199 -24.38 -14.22 29.20
C ASP A 199 -25.08 -15.53 29.60
N ILE A 200 -26.13 -15.91 28.86
CA ILE A 200 -26.86 -17.16 29.03
C ILE A 200 -26.95 -17.87 27.67
N SER A 201 -26.65 -19.16 27.66
CA SER A 201 -26.77 -20.00 26.45
C SER A 201 -28.19 -19.95 25.85
N ARG A 202 -28.30 -20.22 24.54
CA ARG A 202 -29.59 -20.23 23.83
C ARG A 202 -30.60 -21.24 24.38
N SER A 203 -30.14 -22.41 24.84
CA SER A 203 -31.02 -23.39 25.51
C SER A 203 -31.44 -22.94 26.91
N GLY A 204 -30.76 -21.93 27.47
CA GLY A 204 -30.96 -21.45 28.81
C GLY A 204 -30.43 -22.40 29.88
N GLU A 205 -29.62 -23.40 29.54
CA GLU A 205 -29.13 -24.41 30.51
C GLU A 205 -27.76 -24.05 31.11
N THR A 206 -26.99 -23.25 30.40
CA THR A 206 -25.67 -22.75 30.83
C THR A 206 -25.71 -21.25 31.07
N ALA A 207 -25.25 -20.83 32.24
CA ALA A 207 -24.95 -19.44 32.57
C ALA A 207 -23.45 -19.22 32.46
N PHE A 208 -23.02 -18.19 31.74
CA PHE A 208 -21.62 -17.81 31.63
C PHE A 208 -21.30 -16.79 32.70
N ILE A 209 -20.54 -17.21 33.70
CA ILE A 209 -20.27 -16.41 34.90
C ILE A 209 -18.82 -15.96 34.89
N GLU A 210 -18.61 -14.68 35.17
CA GLU A 210 -17.32 -14.12 35.50
C GLU A 210 -17.08 -14.23 37.01
N PRO A 211 -16.04 -14.94 37.47
CA PRO A 211 -15.72 -15.01 38.89
C PRO A 211 -15.50 -13.62 39.49
N MET A 212 -15.96 -13.38 40.72
CA MET A 212 -15.86 -12.06 41.36
C MET A 212 -14.41 -11.54 41.41
N GLU A 213 -13.44 -12.41 41.70
CA GLU A 213 -12.00 -12.10 41.69
C GLU A 213 -11.48 -11.64 40.31
N ALA A 214 -12.12 -12.08 39.23
CA ALA A 214 -11.75 -11.72 37.85
C ALA A 214 -12.41 -10.40 37.39
N VAL A 215 -13.48 -9.93 38.04
CA VAL A 215 -14.25 -8.74 37.62
C VAL A 215 -13.37 -7.51 37.48
N TYR A 216 -12.57 -7.22 38.51
CA TYR A 216 -11.67 -6.06 38.50
C TYR A 216 -10.61 -6.19 37.41
N LEU A 217 -10.04 -7.37 37.22
CA LEU A 217 -9.00 -7.62 36.23
C LEU A 217 -9.53 -7.51 34.80
N ASN A 218 -10.71 -8.07 34.49
CA ASN A 218 -11.34 -7.92 33.17
C ASN A 218 -11.72 -6.46 32.87
N ASN A 219 -12.16 -5.70 33.88
CA ASN A 219 -12.42 -4.26 33.73
C ASN A 219 -11.12 -3.52 33.39
N ARG A 220 -10.05 -3.76 34.15
CA ARG A 220 -8.74 -3.16 33.88
C ARG A 220 -8.21 -3.54 32.50
N LEU A 221 -8.34 -4.81 32.08
CA LEU A 221 -7.97 -5.26 30.75
C LEU A 221 -8.73 -4.50 29.66
N THR A 222 -10.02 -4.26 29.87
CA THR A 222 -10.86 -3.49 28.94
C THR A 222 -10.39 -2.04 28.85
N GLU A 223 -10.09 -1.40 29.99
CA GLU A 223 -9.51 -0.05 30.03
C GLU A 223 -8.17 0.02 29.28
N THR A 224 -7.25 -0.91 29.57
CA THR A 224 -5.93 -0.96 28.91
C THR A 224 -6.08 -1.14 27.40
N ARG A 225 -7.03 -1.96 26.91
CA ARG A 225 -7.29 -2.10 25.48
C ARG A 225 -7.82 -0.81 24.84
N ILE A 226 -8.67 -0.06 25.55
CA ILE A 226 -9.12 1.26 25.09
C ILE A 226 -7.94 2.25 25.03
N GLU A 227 -7.05 2.21 26.03
CA GLU A 227 -5.83 3.02 26.05
C GLU A 227 -4.90 2.67 24.87
N ILE A 228 -4.75 1.39 24.52
CA ILE A 228 -3.99 0.94 23.35
C ILE A 228 -4.55 1.56 22.06
N GLU A 229 -5.86 1.48 21.84
CA GLU A 229 -6.46 2.02 20.60
C GLU A 229 -6.37 3.55 20.54
N ARG A 230 -6.47 4.24 21.69
CA ARG A 230 -6.22 5.69 21.76
C ARG A 230 -4.78 6.04 21.42
N GLU A 231 -3.83 5.25 21.92
CA GLU A 231 -2.40 5.47 21.66
C GLU A 231 -2.06 5.21 20.18
N LYS A 232 -2.58 4.13 19.58
CA LYS A 232 -2.49 3.88 18.14
C LYS A 232 -3.02 5.06 17.33
N HIS A 233 -4.20 5.58 17.69
CA HIS A 233 -4.77 6.74 17.01
C HIS A 233 -3.90 7.99 17.14
N ARG A 234 -3.30 8.23 18.32
CA ARG A 234 -2.35 9.32 18.54
C ARG A 234 -1.12 9.20 17.62
N ILE A 235 -0.56 8.00 17.49
CA ILE A 235 0.56 7.72 16.58
C ILE A 235 0.17 8.03 15.13
N LEU A 236 -1.02 7.60 14.69
CA LEU A 236 -1.48 7.88 13.32
C LEU A 236 -1.67 9.38 13.06
N ILE A 237 -2.22 10.14 14.01
CA ILE A 237 -2.33 11.60 13.89
C ILE A 237 -0.95 12.23 13.75
N HIS A 238 0.01 11.79 14.57
CA HIS A 238 1.38 12.29 14.53
C HIS A 238 2.04 12.02 13.18
N LEU A 239 2.08 10.76 12.73
CA LEU A 239 2.64 10.37 11.44
C LEU A 239 1.94 11.08 10.28
N THR A 240 0.61 11.22 10.34
CA THR A 240 -0.14 11.97 9.33
C THR A 240 0.30 13.42 9.26
N SER A 241 0.58 14.07 10.40
CA SER A 241 1.07 15.45 10.43
C SER A 241 2.44 15.57 9.73
N ILE A 242 3.35 14.63 9.96
CA ILE A 242 4.68 14.62 9.33
C ILE A 242 4.55 14.34 7.82
N VAL A 243 3.72 13.39 7.42
CA VAL A 243 3.44 13.13 6.00
C VAL A 243 2.88 14.39 5.33
N LYS A 244 1.96 15.10 5.99
CA LYS A 244 1.36 16.33 5.46
C LYS A 244 2.38 17.46 5.32
N SER A 245 3.39 17.57 6.19
CA SER A 245 4.45 18.56 6.03
C SER A 245 5.39 18.27 4.86
N HIS A 246 5.44 17.02 4.37
CA HIS A 246 6.23 16.60 3.21
C HIS A 246 5.38 16.26 1.98
N ARG A 247 4.15 16.78 1.92
CA ARG A 247 3.16 16.39 0.90
C ARG A 247 3.66 16.64 -0.52
N GLU A 248 4.31 17.77 -0.77
CA GLU A 248 4.74 18.16 -2.11
C GLU A 248 5.90 17.27 -2.60
N GLU A 249 6.83 16.96 -1.71
CA GLU A 249 7.97 16.09 -1.96
C GLU A 249 7.53 14.65 -2.22
N ILE A 250 6.58 14.13 -1.44
CA ILE A 250 5.99 12.81 -1.66
C ILE A 250 5.29 12.74 -3.02
N LEU A 251 4.53 13.78 -3.38
CA LEU A 251 3.88 13.85 -4.70
C LEU A 251 4.89 13.96 -5.83
N SER A 252 5.98 14.72 -5.66
CA SER A 252 7.08 14.79 -6.62
C SER A 252 7.69 13.41 -6.86
N ASN A 253 8.02 12.69 -5.79
CA ASN A 253 8.53 11.31 -5.87
C ASN A 253 7.54 10.40 -6.58
N PHE A 254 6.26 10.43 -6.16
CA PHE A 254 5.21 9.63 -6.76
C PHE A 254 5.11 9.87 -8.28
N HIS A 255 5.02 11.13 -8.71
CA HIS A 255 4.90 11.46 -10.14
C HIS A 255 6.16 11.09 -10.92
N THR A 256 7.34 11.22 -10.32
CA THR A 256 8.61 10.86 -10.95
C THR A 256 8.72 9.34 -11.16
N VAL A 257 8.40 8.56 -10.13
CA VAL A 257 8.39 7.09 -10.20
C VAL A 257 7.28 6.59 -11.13
N LEU A 258 6.10 7.20 -11.08
CA LEU A 258 5.01 6.92 -12.01
C LEU A 258 5.45 7.13 -13.46
N TYR A 259 6.09 8.27 -13.74
CA TYR A 259 6.59 8.58 -15.08
C TYR A 259 7.63 7.55 -15.55
N LEU A 260 8.57 7.15 -14.68
CA LEU A 260 9.53 6.10 -14.98
C LEU A 260 8.83 4.76 -15.33
N ASP A 261 7.82 4.36 -14.56
CA ASP A 261 7.02 3.16 -14.86
C ASP A 261 6.38 3.26 -16.26
N THR A 262 5.79 4.42 -16.61
CA THR A 262 5.22 4.62 -17.95
C THR A 262 6.25 4.56 -19.08
N ILE A 263 7.48 5.05 -18.85
CA ILE A 263 8.59 4.92 -19.80
C ILE A 263 8.95 3.44 -19.99
N ILE A 264 9.15 2.71 -18.88
CA ILE A 264 9.51 1.28 -18.92
C ILE A 264 8.43 0.47 -19.65
N ALA A 265 7.15 0.75 -19.39
CA ALA A 265 6.03 0.10 -20.08
C ALA A 265 6.09 0.32 -21.59
N ARG A 266 6.33 1.57 -22.03
CA ARG A 266 6.46 1.93 -23.44
C ARG A 266 7.66 1.28 -24.10
N LEU A 267 8.81 1.24 -23.43
CA LEU A 267 10.02 0.58 -23.93
C LEU A 267 9.82 -0.92 -24.08
N ARG A 268 9.19 -1.58 -23.10
CA ARG A 268 8.87 -3.02 -23.18
C ARG A 268 7.89 -3.33 -24.30
N PHE A 269 6.84 -2.51 -24.46
CA PHE A 269 5.93 -2.62 -25.59
C PHE A 269 6.66 -2.45 -26.93
N MET A 270 7.51 -1.42 -27.03
CA MET A 270 8.32 -1.13 -28.22
C MET A 270 9.24 -2.30 -28.58
N LYS A 271 10.00 -2.83 -27.61
CA LYS A 271 10.87 -4.01 -27.80
C LYS A 271 10.09 -5.23 -28.24
N LYS A 272 8.94 -5.52 -27.62
CA LYS A 272 8.12 -6.71 -27.95
C LYS A 272 7.60 -6.69 -29.38
N TYR A 273 7.16 -5.53 -29.86
CA TYR A 273 6.51 -5.41 -31.17
C TYR A 273 7.40 -4.80 -32.26
N GLY A 274 8.69 -4.61 -31.97
CA GLY A 274 9.67 -4.05 -32.92
C GLY A 274 9.38 -2.59 -33.28
N GLY A 275 8.85 -1.81 -32.34
CA GLY A 275 8.71 -0.37 -32.49
C GLY A 275 10.06 0.33 -32.48
N ILE A 276 10.11 1.53 -33.05
CA ILE A 276 11.31 2.37 -33.09
C ILE A 276 10.93 3.81 -32.75
N LEU A 277 11.88 4.58 -32.24
CA LEU A 277 11.75 6.03 -32.12
C LEU A 277 12.04 6.65 -33.49
N PRO A 278 11.10 7.38 -34.11
CA PRO A 278 11.35 8.02 -35.39
C PRO A 278 12.35 9.18 -35.26
N GLU A 279 13.09 9.44 -36.33
CA GLU A 279 13.93 10.64 -36.44
C GLU A 279 13.05 11.86 -36.68
N ILE A 280 13.31 12.94 -35.94
CA ILE A 280 12.58 14.21 -36.07
C ILE A 280 13.41 15.16 -36.94
N GLN A 281 12.84 15.60 -38.05
CA GLN A 281 13.44 16.61 -38.94
C GLN A 281 12.75 17.97 -38.76
N ASP A 282 13.50 19.07 -38.90
CA ASP A 282 13.01 20.44 -38.67
C ASP A 282 12.22 21.02 -39.87
N GLU A 283 12.07 20.29 -40.98
CA GLU A 283 11.41 20.79 -42.19
C GLU A 283 9.87 20.71 -42.13
N ARG A 284 9.23 21.77 -42.63
CA ARG A 284 7.79 22.01 -42.53
C ARG A 284 7.01 21.00 -43.38
N VAL A 285 6.49 19.97 -42.71
CA VAL A 285 5.36 19.12 -43.14
C VAL A 285 5.70 17.98 -44.11
N ALA A 286 6.90 17.40 -44.03
CA ALA A 286 7.16 16.10 -44.65
C ALA A 286 7.26 14.98 -43.59
N PHE A 287 6.55 13.87 -43.80
CA PHE A 287 6.81 12.62 -43.07
C PHE A 287 7.11 11.51 -44.06
N SER A 288 8.00 10.59 -43.68
CA SER A 288 8.32 9.41 -44.47
C SER A 288 8.50 8.23 -43.52
N PHE A 289 7.54 7.30 -43.58
CA PHE A 289 7.57 6.07 -42.80
C PHE A 289 7.79 4.90 -43.75
N LYS A 290 8.85 4.13 -43.50
CA LYS A 290 9.13 2.89 -44.23
C LYS A 290 8.67 1.69 -43.42
N LYS A 291 8.00 0.74 -44.08
CA LYS A 291 7.49 -0.50 -43.49
C LYS A 291 6.64 -0.28 -42.22
N ILE A 292 5.89 0.83 -42.16
CA ILE A 292 5.00 1.13 -41.05
C ILE A 292 3.90 0.08 -40.98
N ARG A 293 3.50 -0.26 -39.76
CA ARG A 293 2.45 -1.25 -39.49
C ARG A 293 1.42 -0.62 -38.55
N HIS A 294 0.16 -0.94 -38.76
CA HIS A 294 -0.88 -0.55 -37.81
C HIS A 294 -0.67 -1.29 -36.48
N PRO A 295 -0.46 -0.60 -35.35
CA PRO A 295 -0.03 -1.24 -34.10
C PRO A 295 -1.03 -2.29 -33.62
N LEU A 296 -2.35 -2.01 -33.63
CA LEU A 296 -3.35 -3.00 -33.20
C LEU A 296 -3.50 -4.20 -34.15
N LEU A 297 -3.09 -4.08 -35.42
CA LEU A 297 -3.06 -5.23 -36.33
C LEU A 297 -1.81 -6.08 -36.09
N VAL A 298 -0.71 -5.49 -35.64
CA VAL A 298 0.50 -6.22 -35.22
C VAL A 298 0.15 -7.13 -34.04
N LEU A 299 -0.61 -6.61 -33.07
CA LEU A 299 -1.07 -7.38 -31.90
C LEU A 299 -1.90 -8.61 -32.29
N LYS A 300 -2.65 -8.52 -33.38
CA LYS A 300 -3.48 -9.61 -33.91
C LYS A 300 -2.72 -10.54 -34.88
N GLY A 301 -1.48 -10.21 -35.26
CA GLY A 301 -0.68 -10.98 -36.21
C GLY A 301 -1.03 -10.77 -37.69
N PHE A 302 -1.79 -9.72 -38.03
CA PHE A 302 -2.30 -9.48 -39.40
C PHE A 302 -1.67 -8.26 -40.09
N ALA A 303 -0.73 -7.57 -39.45
CA ALA A 303 -0.20 -6.33 -40.00
C ALA A 303 0.67 -6.53 -41.24
N VAL A 304 0.27 -5.89 -42.33
CA VAL A 304 1.07 -5.78 -43.56
C VAL A 304 1.88 -4.47 -43.51
N PRO A 305 3.22 -4.51 -43.71
CA PRO A 305 4.04 -3.30 -43.74
C PRO A 305 3.72 -2.45 -44.97
N GLN A 306 3.63 -1.14 -44.79
CA GLN A 306 3.42 -0.16 -45.87
C GLN A 306 4.47 0.94 -45.82
N ASP A 307 4.79 1.53 -46.97
CA ASP A 307 5.58 2.75 -47.05
C ASP A 307 4.60 3.92 -47.21
N ILE A 308 4.69 4.94 -46.35
CA ILE A 308 3.79 6.11 -46.37
C ILE A 308 4.64 7.36 -46.28
N SER A 309 4.45 8.28 -47.23
CA SER A 309 5.08 9.59 -47.19
C SER A 309 4.12 10.69 -47.60
N LEU A 310 4.24 11.85 -46.96
CA LEU A 310 3.57 13.10 -47.33
C LEU A 310 4.62 14.22 -47.28
N GLY A 311 4.56 15.17 -48.19
CA GLY A 311 5.43 16.35 -48.27
C GLY A 311 4.79 17.43 -49.13
#